data_AF-A0A1M5WFT6-F1
#
_entry.id   AF-A0A1M5WFT6-F1
#
_cell.length_a   1.000
_cell.length_b   1.000
_cell.length_c   1.000
_cell.angle_alpha   90.00
_cell.angle_beta   90.00
_cell.angle_gamma   90.00
#
_symmetry.space_group_name_H-M   'P 1'
#
loop_
_entity.id
_entity.type
_entity.pdbx_description
1 polymer ?
#
loop_
_entity_poly.entity_id
_entity_poly.type
_entity_poly.pdbx_seq_one_letter_code
_entity_poly.pdbx_strand_id
1 'polypeptide(L)' 'MKLNVLDRIEELRLQMQEIALDKDLSDPIVVRVSEDLDAWINKFYFNHKKKKRKQL' A
#
# COMPACT_ATOMS: atom_id res chain seq x y z
N MET A 1 5.18 4.33 18.16
CA MET A 1 4.01 3.49 17.84
C MET A 1 4.36 2.62 16.65
N LYS A 2 4.09 1.31 16.71
CA LYS A 2 4.37 0.40 15.59
C LYS A 2 3.22 0.57 14.59
N LEU A 3 3.45 1.30 13.49
CA LEU A 3 2.43 1.53 12.46
C LEU A 3 1.91 0.18 11.96
N ASN A 4 0.59 0.03 11.97
CA ASN A 4 -0.09 -1.13 11.43
C ASN A 4 0.06 -1.13 9.89
N VAL A 5 -0.01 -2.30 9.28
CA VAL A 5 -0.03 -2.44 7.81
C VAL A 5 -1.13 -1.58 7.18
N LEU A 6 -2.29 -1.46 7.85
CA LEU A 6 -3.39 -0.62 7.39
C LEU A 6 -3.06 0.88 7.42
N ASP A 7 -2.37 1.34 8.48
CA ASP A 7 -2.00 2.75 8.60
C ASP A 7 -1.04 3.15 7.46
N ARG A 8 -0.12 2.26 7.10
CA ARG A 8 0.83 2.50 6.00
C ARG A 8 0.14 2.48 4.63
N ILE A 9 -0.86 1.63 4.44
CA ILE A 9 -1.68 1.62 3.22
C ILE A 9 -2.45 2.93 3.10
N GLU A 10 -3.08 3.39 4.18
CA GLU A 10 -3.87 4.63 4.16
C GLU A 10 -3.00 5.86 3.90
N GLU A 11 -1.83 5.94 4.53
CA GLU A 11 -0.84 7.00 4.29
C GLU A 11 -0.44 7.07 2.81
N LEU A 12 -0.08 5.93 2.22
CA LEU A 12 0.32 5.86 0.81
C LEU A 12 -0.87 6.13 -0.13
N ARG A 13 -2.09 5.75 0.25
CA ARG A 13 -3.31 6.06 -0.51
C ARG A 13 -3.53 7.58 -0.60
N LEU A 14 -3.38 8.30 0.52
CA LEU A 14 -3.50 9.75 0.55
C LEU A 14 -2.39 10.42 -0.26
N GLN A 15 -1.13 9.97 -0.12
CA GLN A 15 -0.02 10.48 -0.93
C GLN A 15 -0.25 10.28 -2.44
N MET A 16 -0.75 9.10 -2.84
CA MET A 16 -1.08 8.83 -4.24
C MET A 16 -2.15 9.79 -4.78
N GLN A 17 -3.19 10.06 -3.97
CA GLN A 17 -4.24 11.02 -4.33
C GLN A 17 -3.68 12.44 -4.49
N GLU A 18 -2.83 12.89 -3.58
CA GLU A 18 -2.23 14.22 -3.67
C GLU A 18 -1.32 14.37 -4.90
N ILE A 19 -0.48 13.37 -5.17
CA ILE A 19 0.49 13.44 -6.27
C ILE A 19 -0.21 13.30 -7.64
N ALA A 20 -1.25 12.47 -7.74
CA ALA A 20 -2.00 12.31 -8.99
C ALA A 20 -2.85 13.54 -9.38
N LEU A 21 -3.01 14.53 -8.49
CA LEU A 21 -3.62 15.81 -8.84
C LEU A 21 -2.67 16.72 -9.65
N ASP A 22 -1.37 16.59 -9.42
CA ASP A 22 -0.34 17.46 -10.00
C ASP A 22 0.47 16.76 -11.10
N LYS A 23 0.54 15.43 -11.06
CA LYS A 23 1.45 14.64 -11.89
C LYS A 23 0.75 13.59 -12.73
N ASP A 24 1.33 13.34 -13.90
CA ASP A 24 0.90 12.25 -14.77
C ASP A 24 1.15 10.89 -14.09
N LEU A 25 0.34 9.90 -14.43
CA LEU A 25 0.48 8.53 -13.90
C LEU A 25 1.81 7.87 -14.28
N SER A 26 2.44 8.33 -15.35
CA SER A 26 3.78 7.91 -15.77
C SER A 26 4.92 8.61 -15.03
N ASP A 27 4.64 9.61 -14.18
CA ASP A 27 5.67 10.29 -13.41
C ASP A 27 6.39 9.29 -12.49
N PRO A 28 7.74 9.28 -12.46
CA PRO A 28 8.50 8.32 -11.65
C PRO A 28 8.13 8.32 -10.17
N ILE A 29 7.68 9.44 -9.61
CA ILE A 29 7.24 9.53 -8.22
C ILE A 29 5.90 8.82 -8.04
N VAL A 30 4.97 8.98 -8.97
CA VAL A 30 3.67 8.28 -8.96
C VAL A 30 3.87 6.77 -9.07
N VAL A 31 4.73 6.34 -10.00
CA VAL A 31 5.09 4.92 -10.17
C VAL A 31 5.65 4.36 -8.86
N ARG A 32 6.65 5.02 -8.26
CA ARG A 32 7.27 4.55 -7.00
C ARG A 32 6.27 4.43 -5.86
N VAL A 33 5.40 5.43 -5.69
CA VAL A 33 4.35 5.41 -4.65
C VAL A 33 3.36 4.27 -4.90
N SER A 34 3.02 4.00 -6.16
CA SER A 34 2.13 2.90 -6.52
C SER A 34 2.75 1.52 -6.23
N GLU A 35 4.04 1.33 -6.51
CA GLU A 35 4.76 0.09 -6.23
C GLU A 35 4.84 -0.19 -4.72
N ASP A 36 5.14 0.86 -3.93
CA ASP A 36 5.15 0.78 -2.48
C ASP A 36 3.76 0.41 -1.93
N LEU A 37 2.70 1.05 -2.44
CA LEU A 37 1.31 0.77 -2.05
C LEU A 37 0.94 -0.69 -2.35
N ASP A 38 1.26 -1.19 -3.54
CA ASP A 38 1.00 -2.57 -3.94
C ASP A 38 1.73 -3.57 -3.04
N ALA A 39 3.00 -3.31 -2.69
CA ALA A 39 3.77 -4.15 -1.78
C ALA A 39 3.11 -4.27 -0.39
N TRP A 40 2.58 -3.16 0.15
CA TRP A 40 1.89 -3.17 1.44
C TRP A 40 0.53 -3.88 1.38
N ILE A 41 -0.23 -3.69 0.30
CA ILE A 41 -1.49 -4.41 0.06
C ILE A 41 -1.24 -5.92 -0.05
N ASN A 42 -0.23 -6.32 -0.81
CA ASN A 42 0.16 -7.73 -0.94
C ASN A 42 0.59 -8.33 0.41
N LYS A 43 1.35 -7.58 1.21
CA LYS A 43 1.71 -7.98 2.58
C LYS A 43 0.49 -8.15 3.48
N PHE A 44 -0.51 -7.27 3.38
CA PHE A 44 -1.77 -7.39 4.10
C PHE A 44 -2.48 -8.70 3.76
N TYR A 45 -2.70 -8.97 2.47
CA TYR A 45 -3.39 -10.19 2.03
C TYR A 45 -2.59 -11.46 2.33
N PHE A 46 -1.26 -11.42 2.22
CA PHE A 46 -0.40 -12.56 2.57
C PHE A 46 -0.50 -12.92 4.05
N ASN A 47 -0.48 -11.92 4.93
CA ASN A 47 -0.66 -12.12 6.36
C ASN A 47 -2.07 -12.64 6.68
N HIS A 48 -3.09 -12.18 5.95
CA HIS A 48 -4.46 -12.67 6.09
C HIS A 48 -4.60 -14.14 5.65
N LYS A 49 -4.00 -14.52 4.51
CA LYS A 49 -3.96 -15.92 4.03
C LYS A 49 -3.24 -16.85 5.01
N LYS A 50 -2.13 -16.40 5.60
CA LYS A 50 -1.40 -17.17 6.63
C LYS A 50 -2.23 -17.41 7.88
N LYS A 51 -3.00 -16.42 8.34
CA LYS A 51 -3.91 -16.59 9.49
C LYS A 51 -5.01 -17.63 9.18
N LYS A 52 -5.61 -17.58 7.99
CA LYS A 52 -6.66 -18.52 7.57
C LYS A 52 -6.15 -19.97 7.49
N ARG A 53 -4.91 -20.20 7.04
CA ARG A 53 -4.29 -21.54 6.98
C ARG A 53 -3.89 -22.14 8.33
N LYS A 54 -3.74 -21.34 9.38
CA LYS A 54 -3.39 -21.82 10.74
C LYS A 54 -4.62 -22.19 11.59
N GLN A 55 -5.83 -21.95 11.08
CA GLN A 55 -7.10 -22.24 11.76
C GLN A 55 -7.83 -23.45 11.15
N LEU A 56 -7.22 -24.09 10.14
CA LEU A 56 -7.61 -25.37 9.54
C LEU A 56 -6.62 -26.42 10.02
#